data_AF-A0A0D6MAN3-F1
#
_entry.id   AF-A0A0D6MAN3-F1
#
_cell.length_a   1.000
_cell.length_b   1.000
_cell.length_c   1.000
_cell.angle_alpha   90.00
_cell.angle_beta   90.00
_cell.angle_gamma   90.00
#
_symmetry.space_group_name_H-M   'P 1'
#
loop_
_entity.id
_entity.type
_entity.pdbx_description
1 polymer ?
#
loop_
_entity_poly.entity_id
_entity_poly.type
_entity_poly.pdbx_seq_one_letter_code
_entity_poly.pdbx_strand_id
1 'polypeptide(L)'
;MRRNVVRYMVLTQVLIFRDISMQVRRRLPTLDTIVAAGFMTEAERDKYSVYNNKLKEIKCNPHFLPIQWCYAILFEARTSGKLSCDLMLNEIVKVCPHQCSLSEMSNHPSNIKHIGEFRRGLAQLANFDWVPIPLVYPQVSNLLNLYTCHAGVGQTLPVPAEIPNSWVVFLAVRSYFFLCLIARQSVLIDGEPPKDENMLYPMVPFAMTALQYIFYVGWMKVAESLMNPLGEDDDDFECNYLIDRNLRVGLTIVDDCYGDLPLQQKDNFWGADAIEPLYSAESAVKAVYPQIGSAANYE
;
A
#
# COMPACT_ATOMS: atom_id res chain seq x y z
N MET A 1 3.04 -11.31 28.71
CA MET A 1 4.19 -10.65 28.02
C MET A 1 4.10 -10.79 26.51
N ARG A 2 4.22 -11.99 25.93
CA ARG A 2 4.20 -12.20 24.47
C ARG A 2 2.94 -11.63 23.78
N ARG A 3 1.75 -11.90 24.36
CA ARG A 3 0.48 -11.31 23.90
C ARG A 3 0.49 -9.77 23.88
N ASN A 4 1.10 -9.13 24.88
CA ASN A 4 1.18 -7.67 24.94
C ASN A 4 2.14 -7.10 23.88
N VAL A 5 3.23 -7.78 23.57
CA VAL A 5 4.15 -7.40 22.48
C VAL A 5 3.41 -7.36 21.15
N VAL A 6 2.71 -8.45 20.80
CA VAL A 6 1.91 -8.51 19.57
C VAL A 6 0.79 -7.48 19.58
N ARG A 7 0.06 -7.35 20.68
CA ARG A 7 -1.04 -6.39 20.80
C ARG A 7 -0.56 -4.95 20.62
N TYR A 8 0.60 -4.56 21.14
CA TYR A 8 1.17 -3.23 20.93
C TYR A 8 1.61 -2.98 19.50
N MET A 9 2.14 -3.99 18.80
CA MET A 9 2.45 -3.88 17.37
C MET A 9 1.17 -3.64 16.56
N VAL A 10 0.14 -4.46 16.77
CA VAL A 10 -1.16 -4.31 16.10
C VAL A 10 -1.83 -2.99 16.49
N LEU A 11 -1.70 -2.54 17.73
CA LEU A 11 -2.25 -1.26 18.18
C LEU A 11 -1.63 -0.08 17.42
N THR A 12 -0.31 -0.07 17.18
CA THR A 12 0.29 0.96 16.32
C THR A 12 -0.21 0.88 14.88
N GLN A 13 -0.40 -0.32 14.33
CA GLN A 13 -1.01 -0.48 13.00
C GLN A 13 -2.42 0.10 12.96
N VAL A 14 -3.26 -0.19 13.95
CA VAL A 14 -4.64 0.34 14.06
C VAL A 14 -4.64 1.86 14.13
N LEU A 15 -3.78 2.46 14.96
CA LEU A 15 -3.72 3.91 15.11
C LEU A 15 -3.31 4.62 13.81
N ILE A 16 -2.37 4.04 13.05
CA ILE A 16 -1.95 4.58 11.75
C ILE A 16 -3.02 4.36 10.68
N PHE A 17 -3.59 3.15 10.59
CA PHE A 17 -4.63 2.85 9.60
C PHE A 17 -5.90 3.67 9.83
N ARG A 18 -6.24 3.99 11.07
CA ARG A 18 -7.34 4.91 11.40
C ARG A 18 -7.10 6.33 10.88
N ASP A 19 -5.84 6.74 10.74
CA ASP A 19 -5.51 8.08 10.27
C ASP A 19 -5.53 8.18 8.74
N ILE A 20 -5.16 7.10 8.06
CA ILE A 20 -4.99 7.04 6.60
C ILE A 20 -6.23 6.45 5.90
N SER A 21 -6.80 5.35 6.39
CA SER A 21 -7.93 4.66 5.77
C SER A 21 -9.28 5.11 6.36
N MET A 22 -10.19 5.51 5.48
CA MET A 22 -11.54 5.91 5.86
C MET A 22 -12.37 4.75 6.41
N GLN A 23 -12.20 3.54 5.86
CA GLN A 23 -12.89 2.34 6.34
C GLN A 23 -12.57 2.05 7.81
N VAL A 24 -11.29 2.13 8.18
CA VAL A 24 -10.83 1.87 9.55
C VAL A 24 -11.26 3.00 10.47
N ARG A 25 -11.24 4.25 10.00
CA ARG A 25 -11.74 5.42 10.76
C ARG A 25 -13.23 5.31 11.08
N ARG A 26 -14.06 4.80 10.16
CA ARG A 26 -15.49 4.57 10.40
C ARG A 26 -15.73 3.45 11.42
N ARG A 27 -14.92 2.39 11.37
CA ARG A 27 -15.00 1.27 12.32
C ARG A 27 -14.56 1.68 13.73
N LEU A 28 -13.47 2.45 13.84
CA LEU A 28 -12.82 2.81 15.11
C LEU A 28 -12.66 4.34 15.24
N PRO A 29 -13.75 5.10 15.38
CA PRO A 29 -13.70 6.57 15.34
C PRO A 29 -13.02 7.19 16.55
N THR A 30 -13.17 6.60 17.75
CA THR A 30 -12.67 7.18 19.00
C THR A 30 -11.72 6.22 19.72
N LEU A 31 -10.88 6.74 20.62
CA LEU A 31 -10.02 5.89 21.45
C LEU A 31 -10.83 4.90 22.31
N ASP A 32 -12.05 5.26 22.71
CA ASP A 32 -12.92 4.40 23.49
C ASP A 32 -13.42 3.20 22.70
N THR A 33 -13.69 3.38 21.41
CA THR A 33 -14.02 2.25 20.52
C THR A 33 -12.84 1.29 20.33
N ILE A 34 -11.59 1.79 20.36
CA ILE A 34 -10.38 0.96 20.30
C ILE A 34 -10.21 0.14 21.58
N VAL A 35 -10.54 0.72 22.73
CA VAL A 35 -10.56 0.01 24.02
C VAL A 35 -11.66 -1.04 24.05
N ALA A 36 -12.88 -0.68 23.66
CA ALA A 36 -14.02 -1.60 23.59
C ALA A 36 -13.77 -2.77 22.62
N ALA A 37 -13.06 -2.52 21.52
CA ALA A 37 -12.65 -3.55 20.57
C ALA A 37 -11.51 -4.45 21.08
N GLY A 38 -10.92 -4.15 22.24
CA GLY A 38 -9.90 -4.99 22.89
C GLY A 38 -8.47 -4.79 22.38
N PHE A 39 -8.21 -3.79 21.53
CA PHE A 39 -6.85 -3.48 21.07
C PHE A 39 -6.03 -2.78 22.17
N MET A 40 -6.67 -1.96 22.99
CA MET A 40 -6.06 -1.16 24.06
C MET A 40 -6.78 -1.40 25.39
N THR A 41 -6.07 -1.36 26.52
CA THR A 41 -6.72 -1.39 27.85
C THR A 41 -7.04 0.03 28.33
N GLU A 42 -7.96 0.17 29.29
CA GLU A 42 -8.33 1.49 29.86
C GLU A 42 -7.10 2.23 30.43
N ALA A 43 -6.25 1.52 31.18
CA ALA A 43 -5.02 2.09 31.74
C ALA A 43 -4.02 2.56 30.67
N GLU A 44 -3.97 1.88 29.52
CA GLU A 44 -3.14 2.31 28.38
C GLU A 44 -3.73 3.53 27.68
N ARG A 45 -5.07 3.59 27.56
CA ARG A 45 -5.79 4.74 26.99
C ARG A 45 -5.56 6.00 27.81
N ASP A 46 -5.58 5.89 29.13
CA ASP A 46 -5.29 7.02 30.01
C ASP A 46 -3.85 7.51 29.83
N LYS A 47 -2.85 6.60 29.82
CA LYS A 47 -1.46 6.96 29.50
C LYS A 47 -1.33 7.60 28.12
N TYR A 48 -1.98 7.02 27.10
CA TYR A 48 -1.98 7.55 25.74
C TYR A 48 -2.55 8.97 25.69
N SER A 49 -3.65 9.23 26.39
CA SER A 49 -4.32 10.54 26.44
C SER A 49 -3.42 11.63 27.02
N VAL A 50 -2.63 11.31 28.05
CA VAL A 50 -1.67 12.24 28.67
C VAL A 50 -0.62 12.69 27.65
N TYR A 51 -0.01 11.75 26.92
CA TYR A 51 0.98 12.09 25.91
C TYR A 51 0.36 12.75 24.68
N ASN A 52 -0.84 12.35 24.28
CA ASN A 52 -1.57 12.98 23.20
C ASN A 52 -1.83 14.47 23.50
N ASN A 53 -2.23 14.80 24.73
CA ASN A 53 -2.42 16.19 25.13
C ASN A 53 -1.12 17.00 25.13
N LYS A 54 0.01 16.40 25.54
CA LYS A 54 1.33 17.05 25.47
C LYS A 54 1.79 17.29 24.03
N LEU A 55 1.47 16.38 23.10
CA LEU A 55 1.93 16.42 21.71
C LEU A 55 0.98 17.19 20.78
N LYS A 56 -0.20 17.60 21.26
CA LYS A 56 -1.14 18.45 20.51
C LYS A 56 -0.50 19.77 20.06
N GLU A 57 0.40 20.34 20.86
CA GLU A 57 1.10 21.59 20.53
C GLU A 57 1.99 21.45 19.27
N ILE A 58 2.53 20.25 19.04
CA ILE A 58 3.44 19.93 17.94
C ILE A 58 2.68 19.38 16.72
N LYS A 59 1.36 19.22 16.81
CA LYS A 59 0.49 18.61 15.77
C LYS A 59 0.98 17.22 15.32
N CYS A 60 1.60 16.47 16.21
CA CYS A 60 2.12 15.14 15.92
C CYS A 60 1.27 14.07 16.60
N ASN A 61 0.81 13.07 15.83
CA ASN A 61 0.01 11.98 16.37
C ASN A 61 0.92 10.93 17.06
N PRO A 62 0.63 10.53 18.32
CA PRO A 62 1.51 9.66 19.10
C PRO A 62 1.43 8.17 18.74
N HIS A 63 1.41 7.83 17.45
CA HIS A 63 1.34 6.45 16.95
C HIS A 63 2.56 5.60 17.31
N PHE A 64 3.69 6.25 17.59
CA PHE A 64 4.93 5.61 18.01
C PHE A 64 4.88 5.07 19.45
N LEU A 65 3.91 5.52 20.26
CA LEU A 65 3.88 5.24 21.70
C LEU A 65 3.73 3.75 22.04
N PRO A 66 2.82 2.97 21.40
CA PRO A 66 2.74 1.53 21.66
C PRO A 66 4.01 0.76 21.27
N ILE A 67 4.69 1.15 20.19
CA ILE A 67 6.00 0.57 19.83
C ILE A 67 7.04 0.86 20.92
N GLN A 68 7.03 2.05 21.51
CA GLN A 68 7.93 2.36 22.62
C GLN A 68 7.63 1.50 23.85
N TRP A 69 6.35 1.25 24.16
CA TRP A 69 5.96 0.32 25.23
C TRP A 69 6.38 -1.11 24.92
N CYS A 70 6.36 -1.51 23.65
CA CYS A 70 6.86 -2.80 23.21
C CYS A 70 8.35 -2.96 23.52
N TYR A 71 9.18 -1.96 23.20
CA TYR A 71 10.59 -1.98 23.57
C TYR A 71 10.80 -2.05 25.08
N ALA A 72 10.04 -1.28 25.86
CA ALA A 72 10.14 -1.31 27.32
C ALA A 72 9.86 -2.70 27.90
N ILE A 73 8.80 -3.38 27.43
CA ILE A 73 8.48 -4.76 27.84
C ILE A 73 9.60 -5.73 27.47
N LEU A 74 10.23 -5.57 26.30
CA LEU A 74 11.33 -6.44 25.87
C LEU A 74 12.59 -6.25 26.71
N PHE A 75 12.93 -5.00 27.05
CA PHE A 75 14.04 -4.71 27.97
C PHE A 75 13.76 -5.27 29.38
N GLU A 76 12.53 -5.11 29.88
CA GLU A 76 12.11 -5.70 31.16
C GLU A 76 12.17 -7.24 31.12
N ALA A 77 11.79 -7.85 30.00
CA ALA A 77 11.90 -9.30 29.81
C ALA A 77 13.36 -9.77 29.90
N ARG A 78 14.29 -8.98 29.38
CA ARG A 78 15.73 -9.27 29.41
C ARG A 78 16.32 -9.11 30.81
N THR A 79 15.95 -8.05 31.54
CA THR A 79 16.40 -7.86 32.93
C THR A 79 15.79 -8.92 33.86
N SER A 80 14.57 -9.36 33.58
CA SER A 80 13.88 -10.44 34.30
C SER A 80 14.40 -11.85 33.93
N GLY A 81 15.40 -11.98 33.06
CA GLY A 81 15.96 -13.27 32.64
C GLY A 81 15.02 -14.15 31.81
N LYS A 82 13.92 -13.62 31.27
CA LYS A 82 12.99 -14.34 30.39
C LYS A 82 13.55 -14.52 28.97
N LEU A 83 14.51 -13.68 28.59
CA LEU A 83 15.28 -13.79 27.35
C LEU A 83 16.68 -14.30 27.67
N SER A 84 17.10 -15.35 26.95
CA SER A 84 18.34 -16.09 27.24
C SER A 84 19.61 -15.27 27.00
N CYS A 85 19.63 -14.38 26.01
CA CYS A 85 20.81 -13.59 25.67
C CYS A 85 20.47 -12.24 25.04
N ASP A 86 21.43 -11.31 25.13
CA ASP A 86 21.34 -9.97 24.52
C ASP A 86 21.27 -10.02 22.99
N LEU A 87 21.84 -11.06 22.38
CA LEU A 87 21.74 -11.27 20.95
C LEU A 87 20.27 -11.46 20.52
N MET A 88 19.50 -12.30 21.22
CA MET A 88 18.08 -12.51 20.90
C MET A 88 17.27 -11.22 21.07
N LEU A 89 17.58 -10.40 22.08
CA LEU A 89 16.94 -9.10 22.23
C LEU A 89 17.29 -8.18 21.04
N ASN A 90 18.56 -8.13 20.64
CA ASN A 90 19.01 -7.35 19.50
C ASN A 90 18.35 -7.82 18.19
N GLU A 91 18.21 -9.13 17.94
CA GLU A 91 17.50 -9.62 16.75
C GLU A 91 16.02 -9.20 16.74
N ILE A 92 15.34 -9.26 17.89
CA ILE A 92 13.93 -8.85 17.99
C ILE A 92 13.78 -7.33 17.80
N VAL A 93 14.67 -6.55 18.40
CA VAL A 93 14.60 -5.08 18.44
C VAL A 93 15.17 -4.43 17.18
N LYS A 94 16.15 -5.06 16.51
CA LYS A 94 17.00 -4.49 15.44
C LYS A 94 16.28 -3.43 14.62
N VAL A 95 16.51 -2.18 15.02
CA VAL A 95 16.18 -0.99 14.25
C VAL A 95 17.39 -0.77 13.36
N CYS A 96 17.28 -1.06 12.07
CA CYS A 96 18.37 -0.79 11.14
C CYS A 96 18.68 0.72 11.18
N PRO A 97 19.86 1.15 11.68
CA PRO A 97 20.22 2.55 11.66
C PRO A 97 20.72 2.88 10.25
N HIS A 98 20.14 3.90 9.64
CA HIS A 98 20.56 4.49 8.36
C HIS A 98 20.68 3.56 7.15
N GLN A 99 19.75 3.75 6.21
CA GLN A 99 20.00 3.62 4.77
C GLN A 99 20.49 2.23 4.32
N CYS A 100 19.62 1.22 4.40
CA CYS A 100 19.72 0.11 3.46
C CYS A 100 19.37 0.64 2.06
N SER A 101 20.41 0.91 1.28
CA SER A 101 20.32 1.02 -0.18
C SER A 101 19.61 -0.21 -0.74
N LEU A 102 18.77 0.01 -1.75
CA LEU A 102 17.97 -0.97 -2.50
C LEU A 102 18.78 -2.07 -3.21
N SER A 103 20.09 -2.22 -2.95
CA SER A 103 21.00 -3.04 -3.75
C SER A 103 21.53 -4.31 -3.08
N GLU A 104 21.13 -4.64 -1.84
CA GLU A 104 21.55 -5.89 -1.19
C GLU A 104 20.34 -6.79 -0.87
N MET A 105 19.63 -7.20 -1.92
CA MET A 105 18.56 -8.21 -1.85
C MET A 105 19.05 -9.61 -2.27
N SER A 106 20.36 -9.84 -2.40
CA SER A 106 20.88 -11.16 -2.77
C SER A 106 22.03 -11.58 -1.86
N ASN A 107 21.78 -12.63 -1.07
CA ASN A 107 22.76 -13.59 -0.55
C ASN A 107 23.38 -13.35 0.85
N HIS A 108 22.55 -13.09 1.87
CA HIS A 108 22.94 -13.46 3.24
C HIS A 108 21.79 -14.01 4.11
N PRO A 109 21.93 -15.21 4.72
CA PRO A 109 20.89 -15.84 5.51
C PRO A 109 21.00 -15.38 6.97
N SER A 110 20.28 -14.31 7.34
CA SER A 110 19.89 -13.96 8.74
C SER A 110 19.29 -12.55 8.86
N ASN A 111 18.48 -12.11 7.90
CA ASN A 111 17.67 -10.88 8.07
C ASN A 111 16.37 -11.22 8.79
N ILE A 112 16.45 -11.40 10.10
CA ILE A 112 15.32 -11.37 11.01
C ILE A 112 15.38 -10.01 11.72
N LYS A 113 14.60 -9.02 11.26
CA LYS A 113 14.53 -7.68 11.86
C LYS A 113 13.08 -7.29 12.10
N HIS A 114 12.44 -7.91 13.09
CA HIS A 114 10.98 -7.99 13.12
C HIS A 114 10.26 -6.67 13.50
N ILE A 115 10.62 -6.01 14.60
CA ILE A 115 9.83 -4.87 15.10
C ILE A 115 10.24 -3.55 14.43
N GLY A 116 11.53 -3.34 14.24
CA GLY A 116 12.07 -2.14 13.59
C GLY A 116 11.61 -2.00 12.14
N GLU A 117 11.55 -3.10 11.39
CA GLU A 117 11.05 -3.08 10.00
C GLU A 117 9.54 -2.92 9.93
N PHE A 118 8.78 -3.55 10.84
CA PHE A 118 7.35 -3.31 10.94
C PHE A 118 7.05 -1.82 11.16
N ARG A 119 7.79 -1.16 12.08
CA ARG A 119 7.70 0.30 12.26
C ARG A 119 8.04 1.05 10.98
N ARG A 120 9.10 0.64 10.27
CA ARG A 120 9.54 1.29 9.02
C ARG A 120 8.49 1.17 7.93
N GLY A 121 7.86 0.00 7.76
CA GLY A 121 6.78 -0.21 6.80
C GLY A 121 5.57 0.67 7.11
N LEU A 122 5.15 0.75 8.37
CA LEU A 122 4.07 1.65 8.78
C LEU A 122 4.42 3.13 8.62
N ALA A 123 5.68 3.51 8.86
CA ALA A 123 6.15 4.87 8.64
C ALA A 123 6.19 5.23 7.14
N GLN A 124 6.56 4.29 6.27
CA GLN A 124 6.46 4.49 4.83
C GLN A 124 5.02 4.73 4.40
N LEU A 125 4.07 3.97 4.94
CA LEU A 125 2.64 4.17 4.65
C LEU A 125 2.16 5.56 5.08
N ALA A 126 2.54 6.00 6.29
CA ALA A 126 2.25 7.35 6.76
C ALA A 126 2.91 8.43 5.89
N ASN A 127 4.09 8.18 5.33
CA ASN A 127 4.74 9.11 4.40
C ASN A 127 4.02 9.18 3.04
N PHE A 128 3.46 8.07 2.55
CA PHE A 128 2.65 8.07 1.32
C PHE A 128 1.36 8.88 1.47
N ASP A 129 0.76 8.87 2.66
CA ASP A 129 -0.40 9.70 2.99
C ASP A 129 -0.02 11.17 3.19
N TRP A 130 1.07 11.43 3.93
CA TRP A 130 1.51 12.80 4.23
C TRP A 130 2.03 13.53 2.99
N VAL A 131 2.79 12.85 2.13
CA VAL A 131 3.34 13.45 0.91
C VAL A 131 2.53 12.94 -0.28
N PRO A 132 1.45 13.63 -0.68
CA PRO A 132 0.76 13.28 -1.91
C PRO A 132 1.71 13.43 -3.09
N ILE A 133 1.45 12.68 -4.16
CA ILE A 133 2.22 12.75 -5.40
C ILE A 133 2.41 14.22 -5.79
N PRO A 134 3.67 14.70 -5.95
CA PRO A 134 3.93 16.09 -6.24
C PRO A 134 3.06 16.55 -7.41
N LEU A 135 2.26 17.58 -7.15
CA LEU A 135 1.28 18.12 -8.09
C LEU A 135 1.94 18.65 -9.39
N VAL A 136 3.26 18.63 -9.55
CA VAL A 136 3.99 19.12 -10.74
C VAL A 136 4.23 18.02 -11.81
N TYR A 137 3.93 16.75 -11.52
CA TYR A 137 4.00 15.68 -12.51
C TYR A 137 2.66 15.54 -13.26
N PRO A 138 2.28 16.60 -14.00
CA PRO A 138 2.64 16.67 -15.42
C PRO A 138 3.18 18.06 -15.82
N GLN A 139 4.18 18.06 -16.71
CA GLN A 139 4.92 19.23 -17.21
C GLN A 139 4.09 20.19 -18.09
N VAL A 140 2.96 20.68 -17.58
CA VAL A 140 2.07 21.65 -18.26
C VAL A 140 2.21 23.07 -17.68
N SER A 141 2.96 23.25 -16.59
CA SER A 141 3.20 24.58 -16.00
C SER A 141 4.10 25.49 -16.85
N ASN A 142 4.94 24.93 -17.72
CA ASN A 142 5.75 25.74 -18.65
C ASN A 142 4.92 26.32 -19.80
N LEU A 143 3.75 25.77 -20.13
CA LEU A 143 2.87 26.29 -21.19
C LEU A 143 1.97 27.42 -20.67
N LEU A 144 1.49 27.35 -19.42
CA LEU A 144 0.64 28.40 -18.85
C LEU A 144 1.44 29.68 -18.50
N ASN A 145 2.68 29.54 -18.02
CA ASN A 145 3.56 30.69 -17.79
C ASN A 145 4.05 31.35 -19.09
N LEU A 146 4.13 30.61 -20.21
CA LEU A 146 4.47 31.18 -21.51
C LEU A 146 3.29 32.00 -22.09
N TYR A 147 2.05 31.58 -21.83
CA TYR A 147 0.86 32.29 -22.28
C TYR A 147 0.59 33.58 -21.50
N THR A 148 0.87 33.63 -20.19
CA THR A 148 0.75 34.87 -19.40
C THR A 148 1.90 35.84 -19.64
N CYS A 149 3.08 35.36 -20.08
CA CYS A 149 4.20 36.23 -20.41
C CYS A 149 4.04 36.95 -21.78
N HIS A 150 3.18 36.45 -22.67
CA HIS A 150 2.90 37.10 -23.97
C HIS A 150 1.72 38.08 -23.95
N ALA A 151 0.85 38.01 -22.93
CA ALA A 151 -0.24 38.97 -22.73
C ALA A 151 0.15 39.92 -21.58
N GLY A 152 0.87 41.01 -21.90
CA GLY A 152 1.50 41.94 -20.96
C GLY A 152 0.58 42.66 -19.96
N VAL A 153 -0.04 41.93 -19.04
CA VAL A 153 -0.80 42.45 -17.91
C VAL A 153 0.04 42.26 -16.65
N GLY A 154 0.81 43.29 -16.33
CA GLY A 154 1.58 43.39 -15.09
C GLY A 154 0.68 43.59 -13.88
N GLN A 155 0.09 42.52 -13.37
CA GLN A 155 -0.50 42.48 -12.03
C GLN A 155 -0.38 41.07 -11.45
N THR A 156 0.49 40.93 -10.45
CA THR A 156 0.60 39.74 -9.62
C THR A 156 -0.63 39.67 -8.70
N LEU A 157 -1.73 39.12 -9.20
CA LEU A 157 -2.81 38.67 -8.33
C LEU A 157 -2.33 37.42 -7.56
N PRO A 158 -2.55 37.34 -6.24
CA PRO A 158 -2.28 36.13 -5.49
C PRO A 158 -3.22 35.04 -5.99
N VAL A 159 -2.67 34.02 -6.65
CA VAL A 159 -3.43 32.85 -7.09
C VAL A 159 -3.95 32.14 -5.84
N PRO A 160 -5.27 32.01 -5.66
CA PRO A 160 -5.82 31.29 -4.52
C PRO A 160 -5.48 29.79 -4.64
N ALA A 161 -5.09 29.24 -3.48
CA ALA A 161 -5.04 27.84 -3.09
C ALA A 161 -5.21 26.76 -4.18
N GLU A 162 -4.12 26.03 -4.41
CA GLU A 162 -4.06 24.59 -4.68
C GLU A 162 -5.29 23.97 -5.35
N ILE A 163 -5.41 24.12 -6.67
CA ILE A 163 -6.14 23.12 -7.45
C ILE A 163 -5.23 21.88 -7.48
N PRO A 164 -5.67 20.70 -7.04
CA PRO A 164 -4.84 19.51 -7.12
C PRO A 164 -4.59 19.21 -8.60
N ASN A 165 -3.35 19.25 -9.08
CA ASN A 165 -3.05 19.13 -10.51
C ASN A 165 -3.38 17.76 -11.13
N SER A 166 -3.82 16.76 -10.37
CA SER A 166 -4.54 15.61 -10.92
C SER A 166 -5.77 16.05 -11.72
N TRP A 167 -6.41 17.15 -11.30
CA TRP A 167 -7.52 17.81 -11.97
C TRP A 167 -7.13 18.41 -13.31
N VAL A 168 -5.85 18.70 -13.56
CA VAL A 168 -5.37 19.18 -14.86
C VAL A 168 -5.40 18.06 -15.89
N VAL A 169 -4.95 16.85 -15.53
CA VAL A 169 -5.06 15.67 -16.41
C VAL A 169 -6.53 15.33 -16.64
N PHE A 170 -7.33 15.32 -15.57
CA PHE A 170 -8.77 15.09 -15.67
C PHE A 170 -9.46 16.14 -16.55
N LEU A 171 -9.09 17.42 -16.45
CA LEU A 171 -9.62 18.51 -17.26
C LEU A 171 -9.16 18.42 -18.71
N ALA A 172 -7.91 18.05 -18.97
CA ALA A 172 -7.35 17.91 -20.32
C ALA A 172 -8.01 16.75 -21.10
N VAL A 173 -8.17 15.58 -20.47
CA VAL A 173 -8.86 14.44 -21.09
C VAL A 173 -10.34 14.77 -21.32
N ARG A 174 -11.01 15.38 -20.34
CA ARG A 174 -12.42 15.78 -20.46
C ARG A 174 -12.63 16.87 -21.53
N SER A 175 -11.73 17.86 -21.62
CA SER A 175 -11.81 18.92 -22.64
C SER A 175 -11.50 18.41 -24.05
N TYR A 176 -10.55 17.49 -24.19
CA TYR A 176 -10.28 16.79 -25.46
C TYR A 176 -11.54 16.08 -25.99
N PHE A 177 -12.21 15.30 -25.15
CA PHE A 177 -13.44 14.61 -25.55
C PHE A 177 -14.63 15.56 -25.74
N PHE A 178 -14.71 16.65 -24.96
CA PHE A 178 -15.71 17.70 -25.20
C PHE A 178 -15.56 18.33 -26.59
N LEU A 179 -14.33 18.63 -27.02
CA LEU A 179 -14.07 19.13 -28.38
C LEU A 179 -14.33 18.06 -29.45
N CYS A 180 -13.98 16.79 -29.18
CA CYS A 180 -14.29 15.69 -30.10
C CYS A 180 -15.80 15.49 -30.31
N LEU A 181 -16.63 15.73 -29.29
CA LEU A 181 -18.09 15.65 -29.40
C LEU A 181 -18.69 16.70 -30.34
N ILE A 182 -18.00 17.83 -30.56
CA ILE A 182 -18.43 18.89 -31.48
C ILE A 182 -17.77 18.67 -32.86
N ALA A 183 -16.46 18.43 -32.88
CA ALA A 183 -15.68 18.35 -34.11
C ALA A 183 -15.91 17.07 -34.93
N ARG A 184 -16.33 15.97 -34.29
CA ARG A 184 -16.55 14.67 -34.95
C ARG A 184 -18.02 14.31 -35.11
N GLN A 185 -18.92 15.30 -34.99
CA GLN A 185 -20.29 15.12 -35.44
C GLN A 185 -20.26 14.91 -36.95
N SER A 186 -21.01 13.94 -37.45
CA SER A 186 -21.23 13.76 -38.89
C SER A 186 -22.13 14.90 -39.40
N VAL A 187 -21.57 16.11 -39.49
CA VAL A 187 -22.25 17.27 -40.08
C VAL A 187 -22.25 17.09 -41.59
N LEU A 188 -23.39 17.37 -42.21
CA LEU A 188 -23.57 17.44 -43.67
C LEU A 188 -22.43 18.27 -44.27
N ILE A 189 -21.59 17.65 -45.09
CA ILE A 189 -20.66 18.38 -45.95
C ILE A 189 -21.56 19.15 -46.94
N ASP A 190 -21.52 20.48 -46.89
CA ASP A 190 -22.17 21.43 -47.79
C ASP A 190 -23.71 21.60 -47.72
N GLY A 191 -24.38 21.10 -46.67
CA GLY A 191 -25.83 21.30 -46.51
C GLY A 191 -26.70 20.49 -47.49
N GLU A 192 -26.11 19.58 -48.27
CA GLU A 192 -26.82 18.57 -49.05
C GLU A 192 -26.87 17.24 -48.28
N PRO A 193 -28.01 16.53 -48.26
CA PRO A 193 -28.07 15.18 -47.68
C PRO A 193 -27.04 14.28 -48.36
N PRO A 194 -26.34 13.40 -47.61
CA PRO A 194 -25.32 12.52 -48.17
C PRO A 194 -25.93 11.70 -49.33
N LYS A 195 -25.29 11.76 -50.51
CA LYS A 195 -25.74 11.06 -51.73
C LYS A 195 -25.77 9.53 -51.59
N ASP A 196 -25.11 8.98 -50.56
CA ASP A 196 -25.14 7.57 -50.21
C ASP A 196 -25.92 7.36 -48.90
N GLU A 197 -27.02 6.61 -48.95
CA GLU A 197 -27.85 6.20 -47.79
C GLU A 197 -27.15 5.19 -46.85
N ASN A 198 -25.82 5.08 -46.92
CA ASN A 198 -25.08 4.12 -46.12
C ASN A 198 -25.00 4.60 -44.66
N MET A 199 -25.77 3.96 -43.79
CA MET A 199 -25.76 4.12 -42.32
C MET A 199 -24.36 3.99 -41.69
N LEU A 200 -23.39 3.45 -42.44
CA LEU A 200 -21.99 3.30 -42.07
C LEU A 200 -21.25 4.63 -41.90
N TYR A 201 -21.58 5.65 -42.71
CA TYR A 201 -20.86 6.94 -42.74
C TYR A 201 -20.95 7.72 -41.41
N PRO A 202 -22.10 7.82 -40.73
CA PRO A 202 -22.19 8.39 -39.38
C PRO A 202 -21.79 7.41 -38.26
N MET A 203 -21.94 6.09 -38.47
CA MET A 203 -21.69 5.07 -37.44
C MET A 203 -20.19 4.83 -37.19
N VAL A 204 -19.34 4.86 -38.22
CA VAL A 204 -17.90 4.56 -38.09
C VAL A 204 -17.14 5.61 -37.26
N PRO A 205 -17.29 6.94 -37.49
CA PRO A 205 -16.66 7.97 -36.66
C PRO A 205 -17.14 7.95 -35.21
N PHE A 206 -18.42 7.62 -35.00
CA PHE A 206 -19.00 7.43 -33.67
C PHE A 206 -18.36 6.23 -32.95
N ALA A 207 -18.33 5.05 -33.60
CA ALA A 207 -17.72 3.85 -33.02
C ALA A 207 -16.23 4.03 -32.72
N MET A 208 -15.48 4.67 -33.62
CA MET A 208 -14.05 4.96 -33.41
C MET A 208 -13.82 5.95 -32.26
N THR A 209 -14.65 6.99 -32.15
CA THR A 209 -14.55 7.96 -31.05
C THR A 209 -14.98 7.34 -29.71
N ALA A 210 -15.98 6.46 -29.71
CA ALA A 210 -16.40 5.72 -28.52
C ALA A 210 -15.31 4.75 -28.03
N LEU A 211 -14.64 4.02 -28.94
CA LEU A 211 -13.50 3.17 -28.57
C LEU A 211 -12.33 4.00 -28.00
N GLN A 212 -12.02 5.15 -28.61
CA GLN A 212 -11.00 6.07 -28.08
C GLN A 212 -11.40 6.60 -26.69
N TYR A 213 -12.68 6.92 -26.49
CA TYR A 213 -13.19 7.33 -25.18
C TYR A 213 -12.97 6.25 -24.12
N ILE A 214 -13.37 5.00 -24.41
CA ILE A 214 -13.18 3.88 -23.48
C ILE A 214 -11.70 3.70 -23.16
N PHE A 215 -10.81 3.78 -24.13
CA PHE A 215 -9.38 3.60 -23.91
C PHE A 215 -8.76 4.72 -23.05
N TYR A 216 -8.94 5.98 -23.44
CA TYR A 216 -8.29 7.11 -22.74
C TYR A 216 -8.96 7.44 -21.41
N VAL A 217 -10.29 7.42 -21.32
CA VAL A 217 -11.00 7.64 -20.06
C VAL A 217 -10.88 6.43 -19.15
N GLY A 218 -10.91 5.21 -19.69
CA GLY A 218 -10.67 3.99 -18.93
C GLY A 218 -9.26 3.96 -18.33
N TRP A 219 -8.23 4.29 -19.11
CA TRP A 219 -6.86 4.34 -18.60
C TRP A 219 -6.68 5.44 -17.52
N MET A 220 -7.29 6.60 -17.73
CA MET A 220 -7.33 7.66 -16.70
C MET A 220 -8.07 7.20 -15.43
N LYS A 221 -9.14 6.43 -15.55
CA LYS A 221 -9.91 5.88 -14.43
C LYS A 221 -9.13 4.84 -13.62
N VAL A 222 -8.28 4.03 -14.27
CA VAL A 222 -7.33 3.14 -13.57
C VAL A 222 -6.34 3.94 -12.72
N ALA A 223 -5.84 5.07 -13.23
CA ALA A 223 -4.95 5.93 -12.45
C ALA A 223 -5.68 6.62 -11.28
N GLU A 224 -6.98 6.92 -11.44
CA GLU A 224 -7.82 7.51 -10.39
C GLU A 224 -8.05 6.51 -9.25
N SER A 225 -8.41 5.26 -9.56
CA SER A 225 -8.64 4.22 -8.53
C SER A 225 -7.35 3.88 -7.77
N LEU A 226 -6.21 3.86 -8.44
CA LEU A 226 -4.92 3.55 -7.79
C LEU A 226 -4.30 4.72 -7.02
N MET A 227 -4.88 5.94 -7.11
CA MET A 227 -4.31 7.12 -6.45
C MET A 227 -4.44 7.06 -4.93
N ASN A 228 -5.54 6.48 -4.43
CA ASN A 228 -5.75 6.25 -3.01
C ASN A 228 -6.29 4.84 -2.76
N PRO A 229 -5.40 3.82 -2.69
CA PRO A 229 -5.79 2.43 -2.55
C PRO A 229 -6.31 2.06 -1.14
N LEU A 230 -6.49 3.04 -0.25
CA LEU A 230 -6.94 2.89 1.14
C LEU A 230 -8.34 3.49 1.37
N GLY A 231 -9.06 3.76 0.27
CA GLY A 231 -10.41 4.29 0.22
C GLY A 231 -11.48 3.23 0.52
N GLU A 232 -12.61 3.31 -0.18
CA GLU A 232 -13.76 2.40 -0.04
C GLU A 232 -14.19 1.79 -1.39
N ASP A 233 -13.33 1.88 -2.41
CA ASP A 233 -13.59 1.31 -3.72
C ASP A 233 -13.41 -0.22 -3.69
N ASP A 234 -14.03 -0.93 -4.64
CA ASP A 234 -14.03 -2.40 -4.67
C ASP A 234 -12.63 -3.02 -4.83
N ASP A 235 -11.68 -2.27 -5.42
CA ASP A 235 -10.29 -2.69 -5.64
C ASP A 235 -9.33 -2.21 -4.52
N ASP A 236 -9.84 -1.50 -3.51
CA ASP A 236 -9.02 -0.98 -2.41
C ASP A 236 -8.58 -2.08 -1.42
N PHE A 237 -7.55 -1.77 -0.64
CA PHE A 237 -7.05 -2.70 0.36
C PHE A 237 -8.04 -2.90 1.52
N GLU A 238 -8.37 -4.16 1.79
CA GLU A 238 -9.18 -4.62 2.92
C GLU A 238 -8.45 -4.49 4.26
N CYS A 239 -8.28 -3.26 4.72
CA CYS A 239 -7.51 -2.92 5.92
C CYS A 239 -8.15 -3.46 7.21
N ASN A 240 -9.48 -3.51 7.27
CA ASN A 240 -10.21 -4.08 8.40
C ASN A 240 -9.90 -5.58 8.56
N TYR A 241 -9.96 -6.33 7.46
CA TYR A 241 -9.62 -7.76 7.46
C TYR A 241 -8.16 -7.97 7.87
N LEU A 242 -7.24 -7.14 7.36
CA LEU A 242 -5.82 -7.28 7.68
C LEU A 242 -5.53 -7.07 9.17
N ILE A 243 -6.17 -6.08 9.80
CA ILE A 243 -6.05 -5.83 11.26
C ILE A 243 -6.54 -7.05 12.04
N ASP A 244 -7.72 -7.57 11.72
CA ASP A 244 -8.32 -8.70 12.46
C ASP A 244 -7.52 -9.98 12.28
N ARG A 245 -7.07 -10.25 11.05
CA ARG A 245 -6.20 -11.37 10.72
C ARG A 245 -4.88 -11.29 11.47
N ASN A 246 -4.24 -10.11 11.49
CA ASN A 246 -2.96 -9.93 12.18
C ASN A 246 -3.09 -10.08 13.70
N LEU A 247 -4.17 -9.56 14.30
CA LEU A 247 -4.43 -9.76 15.73
C LEU A 247 -4.64 -11.23 16.06
N ARG A 248 -5.54 -11.91 15.34
CA ARG A 248 -5.91 -13.30 15.62
C ARG A 248 -4.73 -14.24 15.40
N VAL A 249 -4.09 -14.18 14.23
CA VAL A 249 -2.94 -15.03 13.90
C VAL A 249 -1.77 -14.72 14.83
N GLY A 250 -1.48 -13.44 15.09
CA GLY A 250 -0.39 -13.04 15.96
C GLY A 250 -0.56 -13.56 17.39
N LEU A 251 -1.78 -13.53 17.94
CA LEU A 251 -2.06 -14.07 19.27
C LEU A 251 -1.98 -15.60 19.32
N THR A 252 -2.49 -16.31 18.33
CA THR A 252 -2.38 -17.78 18.24
C THR A 252 -0.91 -18.23 18.14
N ILE A 253 -0.08 -17.55 17.35
CA ILE A 253 1.35 -17.88 17.21
C ILE A 253 2.09 -17.80 18.56
N VAL A 254 1.82 -16.77 19.35
CA VAL A 254 2.59 -16.52 20.58
C VAL A 254 2.02 -17.21 21.83
N ASP A 255 0.81 -17.75 21.74
CA ASP A 255 0.12 -18.39 22.86
C ASP A 255 -0.01 -19.88 22.60
N ASP A 256 -0.84 -20.28 21.62
CA ASP A 256 -1.18 -21.67 21.34
C ASP A 256 0.02 -22.44 20.76
N CYS A 257 0.78 -21.82 19.85
CA CYS A 257 1.94 -22.45 19.21
C CYS A 257 3.23 -22.34 20.03
N TYR A 258 3.20 -21.77 21.24
CA TYR A 258 4.42 -21.53 22.00
C TYR A 258 5.00 -22.83 22.58
N GLY A 259 6.12 -23.28 22.01
CA GLY A 259 6.81 -24.50 22.47
C GLY A 259 6.06 -25.79 22.13
N ASP A 260 5.03 -25.69 21.30
CA ASP A 260 4.28 -26.84 20.78
C ASP A 260 4.91 -27.30 19.46
N LEU A 261 5.71 -28.36 19.54
CA LEU A 261 6.34 -28.97 18.37
C LEU A 261 5.79 -30.40 18.20
N PRO A 262 5.55 -30.84 16.95
CA PRO A 262 5.19 -32.23 16.71
C PRO A 262 6.37 -33.15 17.08
N LEU A 263 6.04 -34.39 17.43
CA LEU A 263 7.06 -35.41 17.72
C LEU A 263 7.97 -35.60 16.49
N GLN A 264 9.28 -35.52 16.73
CA GLN A 264 10.26 -35.71 15.67
C GLN A 264 10.30 -37.16 15.23
N GLN A 265 10.13 -37.39 13.93
CA GLN A 265 10.16 -38.70 13.29
C GLN A 265 11.08 -38.64 12.07
N LYS A 266 11.59 -39.80 11.67
CA LYS A 266 12.29 -39.93 10.39
C LYS A 266 11.30 -39.68 9.27
N ASP A 267 11.69 -38.84 8.32
CA ASP A 267 10.89 -38.59 7.13
C ASP A 267 10.91 -39.78 6.17
N ASN A 268 10.03 -39.76 5.18
CA ASN A 268 9.86 -40.86 4.22
C ASN A 268 11.08 -41.08 3.30
N PHE A 269 12.00 -40.10 3.22
CA PHE A 269 13.21 -40.18 2.42
C PHE A 269 14.45 -40.50 3.27
N TRP A 270 14.27 -40.80 4.56
CA TRP A 270 15.35 -41.12 5.46
C TRP A 270 16.09 -42.40 5.03
N GLY A 271 17.31 -42.25 4.51
CA GLY A 271 18.16 -43.36 4.06
C GLY A 271 17.92 -43.78 2.61
N ALA A 272 17.17 -43.00 1.82
CA ALA A 272 17.07 -43.19 0.37
C ALA A 272 18.30 -42.60 -0.34
N ASP A 273 18.85 -43.31 -1.32
CA ASP A 273 20.00 -42.85 -2.13
C ASP A 273 19.61 -41.71 -3.09
N ALA A 274 18.34 -41.64 -3.49
CA ALA A 274 17.77 -40.58 -4.33
C ALA A 274 16.38 -40.17 -3.82
N ILE A 275 16.11 -38.86 -3.78
CA ILE A 275 14.84 -38.29 -3.34
C ILE A 275 13.97 -38.03 -4.57
N GLU A 276 12.98 -38.89 -4.79
CA GLU A 276 12.01 -38.73 -5.87
C GLU A 276 10.61 -38.46 -5.27
N PRO A 277 10.15 -37.20 -5.27
CA PRO A 277 8.82 -36.87 -4.80
C PRO A 277 7.76 -37.40 -5.78
N LEU A 278 6.63 -37.85 -5.22
CA LEU A 278 5.50 -38.31 -6.03
C LEU A 278 4.78 -37.13 -6.68
N TYR A 279 4.43 -37.30 -7.96
CA TYR A 279 3.60 -36.35 -8.71
C TYR A 279 2.22 -36.94 -8.97
N SER A 280 1.19 -36.10 -8.98
CA SER A 280 -0.13 -36.51 -9.47
C SER A 280 -0.05 -36.88 -10.95
N ALA A 281 -0.93 -37.75 -11.44
CA ALA A 281 -0.93 -38.19 -12.84
C ALA A 281 -0.97 -37.00 -13.82
N GLU A 282 -1.75 -35.96 -13.53
CA GLU A 282 -1.81 -34.72 -14.33
C GLU A 282 -0.51 -33.92 -14.33
N SER A 283 0.23 -33.92 -13.20
CA SER A 283 1.49 -33.20 -13.07
C SER A 283 2.66 -33.97 -13.69
N ALA A 284 2.61 -35.30 -13.67
CA ALA A 284 3.65 -36.17 -14.21
C ALA A 284 3.75 -36.15 -15.75
N VAL A 285 2.65 -35.79 -16.44
CA VAL A 285 2.63 -35.65 -17.91
C VAL A 285 3.41 -34.41 -18.37
N LYS A 286 3.61 -33.42 -17.49
CA LYS A 286 4.38 -32.21 -17.83
C LYS A 286 5.86 -32.57 -17.91
N ALA A 287 6.47 -32.30 -19.07
CA ALA A 287 7.90 -32.43 -19.24
C ALA A 287 8.63 -31.52 -18.24
N VAL A 288 9.56 -32.12 -17.49
CA VAL A 288 10.39 -31.41 -16.51
C VAL A 288 11.66 -30.94 -17.22
N TYR A 289 11.86 -29.63 -17.30
CA TYR A 289 13.05 -29.02 -17.87
C TYR A 289 13.84 -28.34 -16.74
N PRO A 290 14.73 -29.08 -16.04
CA PRO A 290 15.53 -28.48 -14.99
C PRO A 290 16.45 -27.41 -15.60
N GLN A 291 16.69 -26.33 -14.87
CA GLN A 291 17.65 -25.32 -15.30
C GLN A 291 19.07 -25.88 -15.16
N ILE A 292 19.66 -26.26 -16.30
CA ILE A 292 21.02 -26.84 -16.37
C ILE A 292 22.07 -25.75 -16.66
N GLY A 293 21.63 -24.55 -17.06
CA GLY A 293 22.46 -23.41 -17.42
C GLY A 293 22.58 -23.23 -18.93
N SER A 294 22.74 -21.97 -19.38
CA SER A 294 22.74 -21.61 -20.81
C SER A 294 23.98 -22.10 -21.57
N ALA A 295 25.04 -22.53 -20.86
CA ALA A 295 26.26 -23.07 -21.44
C ALA A 295 26.32 -24.61 -21.41
N ALA A 296 25.28 -25.28 -20.90
CA ALA A 296 25.19 -26.74 -20.92
C ALA A 296 24.85 -27.19 -22.34
N ASN A 297 25.63 -28.12 -22.89
CA ASN A 297 25.32 -28.74 -24.17
C ASN A 297 24.13 -29.70 -23.97
N TYR A 298 23.07 -29.50 -24.75
CA TYR A 298 21.98 -30.46 -24.86
C TYR A 298 22.46 -31.63 -25.73
N GLU A 299 22.59 -32.82 -25.15
CA GLU A 299 22.72 -34.09 -25.90
C GLU A 299 21.33 -34.71 -26.12
#